data_AF-A0A973TLS2-F1
#
_entry.id   AF-A0A973TLS2-F1
#
_cell.length_a   1.000
_cell.length_b   1.000
_cell.length_c   1.000
_cell.angle_alpha   90.00
_cell.angle_beta   90.00
_cell.angle_gamma   90.00
#
_symmetry.space_group_name_H-M   'P 1'
#
loop_
_entity.id
_entity.type
_entity.pdbx_description
1 polymer ?
#
loop_
_entity_poly.entity_id
_entity_poly.type
_entity_poly.pdbx_seq_one_letter_code
_entity_poly.pdbx_strand_id
1 'polypeptide(L)'
;LAAWLDGNGCVPIHWLMEDAATAEISRTQLWQWLHAEPPLHLDDGTPIDGALLERALIGLPSKFADRMQLPGAARIPEAIAMLVALTEQDTLEDFLTLPAYARID
;
A
#
# COMPACT_ATOMS: atom_id res chain seq x y z
N LEU A 1 4.75 -4.65 1.05
CA LEU A 1 5.69 -3.52 1.07
C LEU A 1 6.58 -3.49 2.32
N ALA A 2 6.03 -3.46 3.54
CA ALA A 2 6.85 -3.42 4.76
C ALA A 2 7.88 -4.57 4.86
N ALA A 3 7.44 -5.82 4.66
CA ALA A 3 8.33 -6.98 4.60
C ALA A 3 9.36 -6.90 3.46
N TRP A 4 8.99 -6.31 2.31
CA TRP A 4 9.89 -6.14 1.17
C TRP A 4 11.01 -5.16 1.51
N LEU A 5 10.68 -4.04 2.16
CA LEU A 5 11.66 -3.08 2.69
C LEU A 5 12.58 -3.69 3.75
N ASP A 6 12.15 -4.77 4.39
CA ASP A 6 12.91 -5.56 5.36
C ASP A 6 13.65 -6.74 4.72
N GLY A 7 13.76 -6.77 3.38
CA GLY A 7 14.50 -7.77 2.62
C GLY A 7 13.72 -9.06 2.31
N ASN A 8 12.43 -9.16 2.65
CA ASN A 8 11.60 -10.32 2.34
C ASN A 8 10.56 -10.01 1.24
N GLY A 9 10.81 -10.53 0.03
CA GLY A 9 9.92 -10.39 -1.12
C GLY A 9 8.80 -11.44 -1.23
N CYS A 10 8.74 -12.42 -0.34
CA CYS A 10 7.78 -13.53 -0.37
C CYS A 10 7.08 -13.63 0.99
N VAL A 11 5.82 -13.17 1.05
CA VAL A 11 5.17 -12.84 2.33
C VAL A 11 3.85 -13.58 2.46
N PRO A 12 3.67 -14.42 3.51
CA PRO A 12 2.37 -15.01 3.78
C PRO A 12 1.42 -13.93 4.34
N ILE A 13 0.36 -13.60 3.61
CA ILE A 13 -0.71 -12.68 4.02
C ILE A 13 -2.03 -13.42 3.86
N HIS A 14 -2.84 -13.53 4.91
CA HIS A 14 -4.11 -14.27 4.89
C HIS A 14 -4.01 -15.70 4.32
N TRP A 15 -2.93 -16.42 4.65
CA TRP A 15 -2.61 -17.77 4.15
C TRP A 15 -2.31 -17.87 2.64
N LEU A 16 -2.20 -16.73 1.95
CA LEU A 16 -1.76 -16.63 0.57
C LEU A 16 -0.30 -16.18 0.53
N MET A 17 0.45 -16.71 -0.43
CA MET A 17 1.83 -16.30 -0.64
C MET A 17 1.86 -15.11 -1.58
N GLU A 18 2.07 -13.92 -1.02
CA GLU A 18 2.08 -12.68 -1.77
C GLU A 18 3.49 -12.31 -2.19
N ASP A 19 3.61 -11.77 -3.40
CA ASP A 19 4.84 -11.23 -3.96
C ASP A 19 4.67 -9.75 -4.36
N ALA A 20 5.64 -9.20 -5.08
CA ALA A 20 5.58 -7.83 -5.55
C ALA A 20 4.38 -7.56 -6.47
N ALA A 21 3.93 -8.53 -7.29
CA ALA A 21 2.84 -8.34 -8.23
C ALA A 21 1.51 -8.08 -7.52
N THR A 22 1.25 -8.74 -6.39
CA THR A 22 0.08 -8.44 -5.54
C THR A 22 0.10 -7.00 -5.05
N ALA A 23 1.27 -6.51 -4.62
CA ALA A 23 1.42 -5.13 -4.19
C ALA A 23 1.24 -4.14 -5.36
N GLU A 24 1.73 -4.48 -6.55
CA GLU A 24 1.59 -3.68 -7.77
C GLU A 24 0.14 -3.51 -8.20
N ILE A 25 -0.63 -4.59 -8.29
CA ILE A 25 -2.04 -4.47 -8.68
C ILE A 25 -2.84 -3.68 -7.63
N SER A 26 -2.54 -3.90 -6.35
CA SER A 26 -3.20 -3.21 -5.23
C SER A 26 -2.94 -1.70 -5.26
N ARG A 27 -1.68 -1.26 -5.39
CA ARG A 27 -1.35 0.18 -5.44
C ARG A 27 -1.83 0.85 -6.73
N THR A 28 -1.81 0.14 -7.85
CA THR A 28 -2.28 0.65 -9.15
C THR A 28 -3.79 0.86 -9.14
N GLN A 29 -4.55 -0.04 -8.51
CA GLN A 29 -5.99 0.11 -8.37
C GLN A 29 -6.35 1.33 -7.50
N LEU A 30 -5.65 1.53 -6.37
CA LEU A 30 -5.83 2.71 -5.53
C LEU A 30 -5.52 4.00 -6.31
N TRP A 31 -4.40 4.02 -7.05
CA TRP A 31 -4.04 5.14 -7.92
C TRP A 31 -5.13 5.43 -8.96
N GLN A 32 -5.62 4.40 -9.67
CA GLN A 32 -6.68 4.57 -10.67
C GLN A 32 -7.97 5.14 -10.08
N TRP A 33 -8.36 4.71 -8.87
CA TRP A 33 -9.57 5.23 -8.25
C TRP A 33 -9.44 6.70 -7.84
N LEU A 34 -8.28 7.11 -7.32
CA LEU A 34 -8.01 8.51 -6.94
C LEU A 34 -7.94 9.46 -8.14
N HIS A 35 -7.54 8.94 -9.31
CA HIS A 35 -7.36 9.73 -10.54
C HIS A 35 -8.52 9.54 -11.53
N ALA A 36 -9.60 8.87 -11.14
CA ALA A 36 -10.73 8.61 -12.01
C ALA A 36 -11.52 9.88 -12.31
N GLU A 37 -11.90 10.06 -13.57
CA GLU A 37 -12.83 11.10 -14.01
C GLU A 37 -14.03 10.46 -14.74
N PRO A 38 -15.27 10.62 -14.23
CA PRO A 38 -15.65 11.35 -13.02
C PRO A 38 -15.23 10.64 -11.70
N PRO A 39 -15.23 11.34 -10.55
CA PRO A 39 -14.87 10.76 -9.26
C PRO A 39 -15.74 9.54 -8.89
N LEU A 40 -15.09 8.51 -8.38
CA LEU A 40 -15.73 7.27 -7.96
C LEU A 40 -16.24 7.37 -6.52
N HIS A 41 -17.22 6.52 -6.20
CA HIS A 41 -17.80 6.41 -4.88
C HIS A 41 -17.88 4.93 -4.49
N LEU A 42 -17.81 4.65 -3.19
CA LEU A 42 -18.17 3.35 -2.63
C LEU A 42 -19.68 3.09 -2.83
N ASP A 43 -20.10 1.86 -2.56
CA ASP A 43 -21.50 1.44 -2.63
C ASP A 43 -22.43 2.21 -1.67
N ASP A 44 -21.89 2.68 -0.55
CA ASP A 44 -22.57 3.54 0.41
C ASP A 44 -22.60 5.03 0.02
N GLY A 45 -22.02 5.38 -1.14
CA GLY A 45 -21.93 6.76 -1.64
C GLY A 45 -20.77 7.58 -1.08
N THR A 46 -19.88 7.00 -0.27
CA THR A 46 -18.67 7.69 0.19
C THR A 46 -17.73 7.96 -1.00
N PRO A 47 -17.24 9.21 -1.20
CA PRO A 47 -16.30 9.51 -2.28
C PRO A 47 -14.98 8.75 -2.08
N ILE A 48 -14.41 8.23 -3.16
CA ILE A 48 -13.07 7.65 -3.16
C ILE A 48 -12.06 8.77 -3.40
N ASP A 49 -11.55 9.35 -2.32
CA ASP A 49 -10.61 10.46 -2.33
C ASP A 49 -9.43 10.23 -1.37
N GLY A 50 -8.47 11.18 -1.36
CA GLY A 50 -7.30 11.12 -0.48
C GLY A 50 -7.67 11.07 1.00
N ALA A 51 -8.78 11.69 1.42
CA ALA A 51 -9.24 11.66 2.80
C ALA A 51 -9.74 10.26 3.21
N LEU A 52 -10.41 9.54 2.31
CA LEU A 52 -10.77 8.14 2.52
C LEU A 52 -9.52 7.26 2.63
N LEU A 53 -8.54 7.44 1.74
CA LEU A 53 -7.28 6.69 1.76
C LEU A 53 -6.52 6.92 3.08
N GLU A 54 -6.33 8.17 3.49
CA GLU A 54 -5.64 8.53 4.73
C GLU A 54 -6.31 7.88 5.94
N ARG A 55 -7.65 7.99 6.06
CA ARG A 55 -8.42 7.35 7.13
C ARG A 55 -8.25 5.84 7.15
N ALA A 56 -8.27 5.20 5.98
CA ALA A 56 -8.07 3.75 5.87
C ALA A 56 -6.67 3.34 6.34
N LEU A 57 -5.64 4.10 5.98
CA LEU A 57 -4.24 3.82 6.33
C LEU A 57 -3.92 4.11 7.81
N ILE A 58 -4.46 5.18 8.40
CA ILE A 58 -4.31 5.46 9.85
C ILE A 58 -4.92 4.32 10.69
N GLY A 59 -6.06 3.79 10.26
CA GLY A 59 -6.74 2.69 10.93
C GLY A 59 -6.13 1.31 10.64
N LEU A 60 -5.24 1.17 9.65
CA LEU A 60 -4.73 -0.13 9.22
C LEU A 60 -3.84 -0.80 10.29
N PRO A 61 -2.87 -0.10 10.92
CA PRO A 61 -1.98 -0.75 11.87
C PRO A 61 -2.71 -1.40 13.05
N SER A 62 -3.84 -0.86 13.51
CA SER A 62 -4.60 -1.44 14.64
C SER A 62 -5.26 -2.78 14.28
N LYS A 63 -5.40 -3.11 13.00
CA LYS A 63 -5.98 -4.36 12.50
C LYS A 63 -4.98 -5.52 12.40
N PHE A 64 -3.69 -5.25 12.57
CA PHE A 64 -2.65 -6.26 12.55
C PHE A 64 -2.65 -7.06 13.87
N ALA A 65 -3.13 -8.30 13.79
CA ALA A 65 -3.06 -9.25 14.89
C ALA A 65 -1.58 -9.54 15.18
N ASP A 66 -1.11 -9.04 16.33
CA ASP A 66 0.24 -9.20 16.85
C ASP A 66 1.35 -8.58 15.97
N ARG A 67 1.35 -7.23 15.91
CA ARG A 67 2.34 -6.43 15.17
C ARG A 67 3.80 -6.85 15.36
N MET A 68 4.15 -7.38 16.52
CA MET A 68 5.53 -7.78 16.83
C MET A 68 6.01 -8.99 16.04
N GLN A 69 5.11 -9.80 15.47
CA GLN A 69 5.46 -11.00 14.71
C GLN A 69 5.34 -10.82 13.19
N LEU A 70 4.94 -9.63 12.72
CA LEU A 70 4.82 -9.37 11.29
C LEU A 70 6.19 -9.15 10.65
N PRO A 71 6.52 -9.82 9.52
CA PRO A 71 7.69 -9.48 8.72
C PRO A 71 7.69 -8.00 8.34
N GLY A 72 8.79 -7.28 8.59
CA GLY A 72 8.89 -5.85 8.34
C GLY A 72 8.05 -4.96 9.27
N ALA A 73 7.64 -5.43 10.46
CA ALA A 73 6.86 -4.64 11.42
C ALA A 73 7.45 -3.24 11.68
N ALA A 74 8.77 -3.16 11.84
CA ALA A 74 9.48 -1.89 12.05
C ALA A 74 9.40 -0.95 10.83
N ARG A 75 9.21 -1.49 9.63
CA ARG A 75 9.12 -0.76 8.36
C ARG A 75 7.68 -0.38 7.98
N ILE A 76 6.67 -0.72 8.79
CA ILE A 76 5.25 -0.37 8.52
C ILE A 76 5.05 1.13 8.30
N PRO A 77 5.57 2.04 9.15
CA PRO A 77 5.38 3.48 8.94
C PRO A 77 5.94 3.97 7.61
N GLU A 78 7.13 3.48 7.23
CA GLU A 78 7.76 3.80 5.95
C GLU A 78 7.00 3.23 4.77
N ALA A 79 6.52 1.98 4.88
CA ALA A 79 5.70 1.36 3.85
C ALA A 79 4.37 2.12 3.63
N ILE A 80 3.74 2.63 4.69
CA ILE A 80 2.55 3.47 4.56
C ILE A 80 2.89 4.76 3.83
N ALA A 81 3.95 5.47 4.26
CA ALA A 81 4.36 6.72 3.62
C ALA A 81 4.69 6.53 2.13
N MET A 82 5.34 5.43 1.79
CA MET A 82 5.66 5.08 0.41
C MET A 82 4.41 4.74 -0.41
N LEU A 83 3.46 4.00 0.15
CA LEU A 83 2.19 3.69 -0.54
C LEU A 83 1.42 4.97 -0.84
N VAL A 84 1.28 5.88 0.13
CA VAL A 84 0.62 7.19 -0.05
C VAL A 84 1.27 7.95 -1.22
N ALA A 85 2.59 8.11 -1.19
CA ALA A 85 3.31 8.82 -2.23
C ALA A 85 3.06 8.21 -3.62
N LEU A 86 3.12 6.89 -3.75
CA LEU A 86 2.87 6.19 -5.03
C LEU A 86 1.42 6.28 -5.52
N THR A 87 0.46 6.44 -4.62
CA THR A 87 -0.96 6.54 -4.98
C THR A 87 -1.41 7.96 -5.29
N GLU A 88 -0.72 8.99 -4.79
CA GLU A 88 -1.08 10.41 -4.94
C GLU A 88 -0.32 11.13 -6.06
N GLN A 89 0.74 10.53 -6.61
CA GLN A 89 1.50 11.10 -7.73
C GLN A 89 0.64 11.22 -8.99
N ASP A 90 0.72 12.34 -9.71
CA ASP A 90 -0.02 12.58 -10.97
C ASP A 90 0.26 11.53 -12.06
N THR A 91 1.45 10.91 -12.04
CA THR A 91 1.85 9.87 -12.97
C THR A 91 1.99 8.56 -12.23
N LEU A 92 1.37 7.50 -12.76
CA LEU A 92 1.55 6.16 -12.24
C LEU A 92 2.99 5.70 -12.47
N GLU A 93 3.75 5.51 -11.39
CA GLU A 93 5.09 4.92 -11.44
C GLU A 93 5.02 3.52 -12.08
N ASP A 94 5.98 3.19 -12.94
CA ASP A 94 5.98 1.92 -13.68
C ASP A 94 6.07 0.72 -12.72
N PHE A 95 6.96 0.81 -11.72
CA PHE A 95 7.16 -0.24 -10.74
C PHE A 95 7.39 0.33 -9.34
N LEU A 96 6.66 -0.16 -8.34
CA LEU A 96 6.87 0.20 -6.94
C LEU A 96 8.27 -0.21 -6.45
N THR A 97 8.88 -1.20 -7.09
CA THR A 97 10.19 -1.73 -6.71
C THR A 97 11.32 -0.74 -6.95
N LEU A 98 11.19 0.21 -7.89
CA LEU A 98 12.22 1.22 -8.15
C LEU A 98 12.45 2.13 -6.92
N PRO A 99 11.43 2.84 -6.40
CA PRO A 99 11.59 3.61 -5.17
C PRO A 99 11.85 2.71 -3.95
N ALA A 100 11.34 1.49 -3.93
CA ALA A 100 11.53 0.62 -2.78
C ALA A 100 13.00 0.16 -2.68
N TYR A 101 13.63 -0.15 -3.82
CA TYR A 101 15.02 -0.63 -3.88
C TYR A 101 16.01 0.41 -3.32
N ALA A 102 15.74 1.69 -3.53
CA ALA A 102 16.53 2.79 -2.94
C ALA A 102 16.47 2.87 -1.40
N ARG A 103 15.62 2.07 -0.76
CA ARG A 103 15.37 2.04 0.70
C ARG A 103 15.78 0.71 1.35
N ILE A 104 16.34 -0.21 0.56
CA ILE A 104 16.98 -1.43 1.03
C ILE A 104 18.49 -1.17 1.08
N ASP A 105 19.11 -1.51 2.21
CA ASP A 105 20.57 -1.50 2.39
C ASP A 105 21.22 -2.77 1.80
#